data_AF-A0A073AUT5-F1
#
_entry.id   AF-A0A073AUT5-F1
#
_cell.length_a   1.000
_cell.length_b   1.000
_cell.length_c   1.000
_cell.angle_alpha   90.00
_cell.angle_beta   90.00
_cell.angle_gamma   90.00
#
_symmetry.space_group_name_H-M   'P 1'
#
loop_
_entity.id
_entity.type
_entity.pdbx_description
1 polymer ?
#
loop_
_entity_poly.entity_id
_entity_poly.type
_entity_poly.pdbx_seq_one_letter_code
_entity_poly.pdbx_strand_id
1 'polypeptide(L)'
;MFRSLLTPRWLLLHVLFLAAAIASIFLAVWQWDRAHEAGGSFQNLGYALQWPVFGAFAVFLWVKLMRMELTDTDTQPQTDSAEPPATANDEQEQQEPEQAAEPAPRPKRKRPLVPPPAPPVDADEDPELAAYNAYLAELNKADQQHDRR
;
A
#
# COMPACT_ATOMS: atom_id res chain seq x y z
N MET A 1 13.23 -4.19 -33.31
CA MET A 1 13.09 -4.67 -31.92
C MET A 1 13.16 -3.54 -30.89
N PHE A 2 14.26 -2.80 -30.69
CA PHE A 2 14.36 -1.77 -29.62
C PHE A 2 13.50 -0.50 -29.77
N ARG A 3 12.92 -0.22 -30.95
CA ARG A 3 12.17 1.04 -31.20
C ARG A 3 10.88 1.17 -30.36
N SER A 4 10.25 0.06 -29.99
CA SER A 4 9.06 0.07 -29.11
C SER A 4 9.38 0.57 -27.69
N LEU A 5 10.58 0.22 -27.19
CA LEU A 5 11.06 0.60 -25.86
C LEU A 5 11.50 2.07 -25.75
N LEU A 6 11.66 2.78 -26.88
CA LEU A 6 11.97 4.21 -26.91
C LEU A 6 10.73 5.09 -27.13
N THR A 7 9.52 4.50 -27.11
CA THR A 7 8.30 5.31 -27.15
C THR A 7 8.20 6.19 -25.89
N PRO A 8 7.56 7.38 -25.96
CA PRO A 8 7.43 8.28 -24.81
C PRO A 8 6.80 7.60 -23.59
N ARG A 9 5.82 6.72 -23.85
CA ARG A 9 5.18 5.87 -22.83
C ARG A 9 6.19 5.00 -22.09
N TRP A 10 7.05 4.30 -22.82
CA TRP A 10 8.05 3.42 -22.24
C TRP A 10 9.16 4.18 -21.51
N LEU A 11 9.59 5.33 -22.03
CA LEU A 11 10.54 6.21 -21.34
C LEU A 11 10.00 6.68 -19.98
N LEU A 12 8.72 7.08 -19.93
CA LEU A 12 8.07 7.44 -18.65
C LEU A 12 8.02 6.26 -17.69
N LEU A 13 7.72 5.04 -18.18
CA LEU A 13 7.74 3.84 -17.35
C LEU A 13 9.15 3.52 -16.83
N HIS A 14 10.19 3.62 -17.66
CA HIS A 14 11.57 3.42 -17.22
C HIS A 14 11.95 4.42 -16.11
N VAL A 15 11.64 5.70 -16.31
CA VAL A 15 11.90 6.75 -15.31
C VAL A 15 11.11 6.46 -14.02
N LEU A 16 9.85 6.05 -14.13
CA LEU A 16 9.02 5.71 -12.97
C LEU A 16 9.62 4.55 -12.16
N PHE A 17 9.93 3.43 -12.80
CA PHE A 17 10.49 2.26 -12.11
C PHE A 17 11.89 2.52 -11.57
N LEU A 18 12.71 3.29 -12.28
CA LEU A 18 14.02 3.70 -11.81
C LEU A 18 13.91 4.61 -10.59
N ALA A 19 13.02 5.61 -10.63
CA ALA A 19 12.76 6.49 -9.50
C ALA A 19 12.23 5.71 -8.29
N ALA A 20 11.31 4.76 -8.52
CA ALA A 20 10.80 3.88 -7.46
C ALA A 20 11.91 3.03 -6.83
N ALA A 21 12.80 2.45 -7.64
CA ALA A 21 13.94 1.67 -7.15
C ALA A 21 14.91 2.53 -6.33
N ILE A 22 15.25 3.73 -6.82
CA ILE A 22 16.11 4.68 -6.10
C ILE A 22 15.48 5.12 -4.79
N ALA A 23 14.20 5.51 -4.82
CA ALA A 23 13.45 5.90 -3.63
C ALA A 23 13.42 4.75 -2.61
N SER A 24 13.20 3.52 -3.07
CA SER A 24 13.20 2.34 -2.22
C SER A 24 14.54 2.09 -1.53
N ILE A 25 15.66 2.28 -2.22
CA ILE A 25 17.01 2.17 -1.62
C ILE A 25 17.25 3.31 -0.63
N PHE A 26 16.86 4.53 -0.99
CA PHE A 26 16.97 5.69 -0.12
C PHE A 26 16.18 5.50 1.19
N LEU A 27 14.93 5.03 1.10
CA LEU A 27 14.11 4.70 2.27
C LEU A 27 14.73 3.57 3.09
N ALA A 28 15.34 2.57 2.46
CA ALA A 28 16.01 1.49 3.18
C ALA A 28 17.19 2.00 4.02
N VAL A 29 18.03 2.87 3.46
CA VAL A 29 19.16 3.49 4.16
C VAL A 29 18.65 4.39 5.29
N TRP A 30 17.66 5.22 5.02
CA TRP A 30 17.07 6.07 6.04
C TRP A 30 16.45 5.27 7.19
N GLN A 31 15.72 4.19 6.86
CA GLN A 31 15.10 3.32 7.87
C GLN A 31 16.15 2.56 8.66
N TRP A 32 17.27 2.18 8.04
CA TRP A 32 18.41 1.57 8.72
C TRP A 32 18.97 2.50 9.80
N ASP A 33 19.24 3.76 9.44
CA ASP A 33 19.73 4.77 10.39
C ASP A 33 18.71 5.00 11.51
N ARG A 34 17.42 5.15 11.15
CA ARG A 34 16.34 5.33 12.13
C ARG A 34 16.17 4.13 13.07
N ALA A 35 16.35 2.91 12.56
CA ALA A 35 16.28 1.69 13.38
C ALA A 35 17.41 1.62 14.40
N HIS A 36 18.61 2.13 14.09
CA HIS A 36 19.74 2.20 15.03
C HIS A 36 19.47 3.20 16.15
N GLU A 37 18.84 4.33 15.85
CA GLU A 37 18.45 5.31 16.86
C GLU A 37 17.36 4.77 17.80
N ALA A 38 16.42 3.99 17.28
CA ALA A 38 15.29 3.42 18.02
C ALA A 38 15.63 2.10 18.75
N GLY A 39 16.90 1.83 19.07
CA GLY A 39 17.30 0.66 19.86
C GLY A 39 17.45 -0.66 19.09
N GLY A 40 17.28 -0.67 17.76
CA GLY A 40 17.62 -1.82 16.92
C GLY A 40 16.65 -3.01 16.98
N SER A 41 15.39 -2.79 17.36
CA SER A 41 14.32 -3.80 17.32
C SER A 41 14.29 -4.62 16.03
N PHE A 42 14.00 -5.92 16.15
CA PHE A 42 13.76 -6.81 15.00
C PHE A 42 12.60 -6.35 14.11
N GLN A 43 11.58 -5.69 14.68
CA GLN A 43 10.46 -5.14 13.92
C GLN A 43 10.92 -3.96 13.04
N ASN A 44 11.72 -3.04 13.60
CA ASN A 44 12.31 -1.92 12.85
C ASN A 44 13.26 -2.41 11.74
N LEU A 45 14.04 -3.45 12.01
CA LEU A 45 14.90 -4.10 11.02
C LEU A 45 14.10 -4.75 9.88
N GLY A 46 12.98 -5.40 10.21
CA GLY A 46 12.04 -5.96 9.23
C GLY A 46 11.53 -4.89 8.26
N TYR A 47 11.14 -3.72 8.76
CA TYR A 47 10.75 -2.60 7.91
C TYR A 47 11.90 -2.06 7.05
N ALA A 48 13.11 -1.98 7.59
CA ALA A 48 14.28 -1.57 6.80
C ALA A 48 14.56 -2.55 5.64
N LEU A 49 14.37 -3.85 5.83
CA LEU A 49 14.53 -4.89 4.81
C LEU A 49 13.34 -5.00 3.84
N GLN A 50 12.15 -4.59 4.25
CA GLN A 50 10.96 -4.57 3.40
C GLN A 50 11.12 -3.63 2.21
N TRP A 51 11.77 -2.48 2.40
CA TRP A 51 12.01 -1.53 1.32
C TRP A 51 12.86 -2.13 0.19
N PRO A 52 14.08 -2.68 0.41
CA PRO A 52 14.84 -3.34 -0.65
C PRO A 52 14.08 -4.44 -1.38
N VAL A 53 13.25 -5.23 -0.67
CA VAL A 53 12.41 -6.26 -1.28
C VAL A 53 11.41 -5.65 -2.27
N PHE A 54 10.76 -4.55 -1.90
CA PHE A 54 9.88 -3.83 -2.82
C PHE A 54 10.62 -3.23 -4.02
N GLY A 55 11.80 -2.63 -3.81
CA GLY A 55 12.64 -2.13 -4.90
C GLY A 55 13.04 -3.25 -5.88
N ALA A 56 13.48 -4.39 -5.35
CA ALA A 56 13.82 -5.57 -6.16
C ALA A 56 12.59 -6.13 -6.90
N PHE A 57 11.44 -6.20 -6.23
CA PHE A 57 10.20 -6.65 -6.84
C PHE A 57 9.72 -5.70 -7.95
N ALA A 58 9.84 -4.38 -7.76
CA ALA A 58 9.55 -3.39 -8.78
C ALA A 58 10.46 -3.55 -10.02
N VAL A 59 11.76 -3.75 -9.82
CA VAL A 59 12.70 -4.05 -10.91
C VAL A 59 12.35 -5.36 -11.60
N PHE A 60 11.98 -6.40 -10.85
CA PHE A 60 11.51 -7.66 -11.42
C PHE A 60 10.26 -7.48 -12.30
N LEU A 61 9.25 -6.77 -11.81
CA LEU A 61 8.04 -6.47 -12.58
C LEU A 61 8.35 -5.62 -13.81
N TRP A 62 9.27 -4.66 -13.70
CA TRP A 62 9.73 -3.85 -14.83
C TRP A 62 10.38 -4.70 -15.92
N VAL A 63 11.30 -5.60 -15.54
CA VAL A 63 11.94 -6.54 -16.47
C VAL A 63 10.91 -7.49 -17.07
N LYS A 64 9.99 -8.02 -16.27
CA LYS A 64 8.92 -8.91 -16.75
C LYS A 64 8.02 -8.20 -17.76
N LEU A 65 7.60 -6.97 -17.47
CA LEU A 65 6.78 -6.14 -18.36
C LEU A 65 7.51 -5.89 -19.68
N MET A 66 8.81 -5.58 -19.64
CA MET A 66 9.62 -5.40 -20.84
C MET A 66 9.69 -6.67 -21.69
N ARG A 67 9.85 -7.84 -21.06
CA ARG A 67 9.94 -9.12 -21.76
C ARG A 67 8.64 -9.48 -22.45
N MET A 68 7.49 -9.17 -21.84
CA MET A 68 6.17 -9.39 -22.45
C MET A 68 6.01 -8.55 -23.72
N GLU A 69 6.28 -7.24 -23.65
CA GLU A 69 6.14 -6.34 -24.81
C GLU A 69 7.10 -6.68 -25.97
N LEU A 70 8.33 -7.12 -25.64
CA LEU A 70 9.29 -7.58 -26.64
C LEU A 70 8.78 -8.84 -27.38
N THR A 71 8.08 -9.73 -26.67
CA THR A 71 7.55 -10.98 -27.23
C THR A 71 6.32 -10.72 -28.11
N ASP A 72 5.43 -9.82 -27.69
CA ASP A 72 4.23 -9.44 -28.46
C ASP A 72 4.60 -8.71 -29.78
N THR A 73 5.65 -7.89 -29.76
CA THR A 73 6.10 -7.16 -30.96
C THR A 73 6.60 -8.08 -32.07
N ASP A 74 7.22 -9.22 -31.72
CA ASP A 74 7.75 -10.18 -32.70
C ASP A 74 6.63 -11.09 -33.30
N THR A 75 5.44 -11.10 -32.71
CA THR A 75 4.32 -12.02 -33.04
C THR A 75 3.15 -11.34 -33.75
N GLN A 76 3.31 -10.14 -34.32
CA GLN A 76 2.22 -9.48 -35.06
C GLN A 76 2.26 -9.80 -36.57
N PRO A 77 1.43 -10.72 -37.10
CA PRO A 77 1.13 -10.76 -38.52
C PRO A 77 0.30 -9.51 -38.89
N GLN A 78 0.71 -8.82 -39.95
CA GLN A 78 0.00 -7.66 -40.49
C GLN A 78 -1.44 -8.05 -40.91
N THR A 79 -2.43 -7.67 -40.12
CA THR A 79 -3.81 -7.50 -40.58
C THR A 79 -4.10 -6.03 -40.62
N ASP A 80 -3.90 -5.43 -41.81
CA ASP A 80 -4.42 -4.11 -42.10
C ASP A 80 -5.08 -4.16 -43.50
N SER A 81 -6.40 -4.24 -43.51
CA SER A 81 -7.27 -3.94 -44.65
C SER A 81 -8.71 -3.74 -44.16
N ALA A 82 -9.10 -2.45 -44.16
CA ALA A 82 -10.42 -1.89 -44.46
C ALA A 82 -11.60 -2.02 -43.45
N GLU A 83 -11.74 -0.97 -42.62
CA GLU A 83 -12.88 -0.02 -42.48
C GLU A 83 -14.33 -0.47 -42.10
N PRO A 84 -15.23 0.44 -41.65
CA PRO A 84 -16.08 0.32 -40.44
C PRO A 84 -17.58 0.11 -40.77
N PRO A 85 -18.47 0.09 -39.75
CA PRO A 85 -19.47 1.16 -39.76
C PRO A 85 -19.77 1.77 -38.38
N ALA A 86 -20.30 2.98 -38.50
CA ALA A 86 -20.72 3.91 -37.48
C ALA A 86 -22.10 3.57 -36.86
N THR A 87 -22.24 3.99 -35.58
CA THR A 87 -23.42 4.57 -34.92
C THR A 87 -24.78 3.87 -35.01
N ALA A 88 -25.34 3.51 -33.86
CA ALA A 88 -26.57 4.13 -33.33
C ALA A 88 -26.88 3.55 -31.94
N ASN A 89 -27.30 4.45 -31.05
CA ASN A 89 -27.64 4.20 -29.66
C ASN A 89 -29.01 3.53 -29.48
N ASP A 90 -29.22 3.12 -28.22
CA ASP A 90 -30.47 3.13 -27.45
C ASP A 90 -31.61 2.18 -27.83
N GLU A 91 -31.96 1.33 -26.85
CA GLU A 91 -33.26 1.29 -26.14
C GLU A 91 -33.29 -0.04 -25.37
N GLN A 92 -32.92 -0.05 -24.09
CA GLN A 92 -33.86 0.04 -22.97
C GLN A 92 -35.05 -0.92 -23.08
N GLU A 93 -35.05 -1.94 -22.21
CA GLU A 93 -36.32 -2.33 -21.59
C GLU A 93 -36.13 -2.47 -20.07
N GLN A 94 -37.09 -1.85 -19.41
CA GLN A 94 -37.16 -1.40 -18.04
C GLN A 94 -37.90 -2.41 -17.15
N GLN A 95 -37.74 -2.19 -15.83
CA GLN A 95 -38.59 -2.57 -14.68
C GLN A 95 -38.35 -3.96 -14.05
N GLU A 96 -37.68 -4.04 -12.87
CA GLU A 96 -38.12 -3.76 -11.48
C GLU A 96 -39.20 -4.73 -10.96
N PRO A 97 -39.07 -5.23 -9.72
CA PRO A 97 -39.56 -4.41 -8.60
C PRO A 97 -38.69 -4.44 -7.34
N GLU A 98 -38.45 -3.25 -6.81
CA GLU A 98 -38.86 -2.83 -5.47
C GLU A 98 -39.21 -3.97 -4.48
N GLN A 99 -38.22 -4.39 -3.69
CA GLN A 99 -38.49 -5.00 -2.39
C GLN A 99 -38.05 -4.03 -1.30
N ALA A 100 -39.09 -3.38 -0.76
CA ALA A 100 -39.19 -2.64 0.48
C ALA A 100 -37.96 -2.77 1.40
N ALA A 101 -37.34 -1.63 1.63
CA ALA A 101 -36.52 -1.38 2.79
C ALA A 101 -37.33 -1.64 4.07
N GLU A 102 -37.21 -2.84 4.63
CA GLU A 102 -37.47 -3.05 6.03
C GLU A 102 -36.31 -2.39 6.80
N PRO A 103 -36.56 -1.45 7.74
CA PRO A 103 -35.49 -0.82 8.48
C PRO A 103 -34.88 -1.88 9.39
N ALA A 104 -33.74 -2.44 8.97
CA ALA A 104 -32.95 -3.32 9.81
C ALA A 104 -32.77 -2.66 11.19
N PRO A 105 -33.03 -3.38 12.30
CA PRO A 105 -32.87 -2.83 13.63
C PRO A 105 -31.43 -2.35 13.76
N ARG A 106 -31.25 -1.02 13.90
CA ARG A 106 -29.94 -0.40 14.06
C ARG A 106 -29.21 -1.19 15.15
N PRO A 107 -28.06 -1.83 14.87
CA PRO A 107 -27.33 -2.52 15.91
C PRO A 107 -27.03 -1.47 16.98
N LYS A 108 -27.50 -1.70 18.21
CA LYS A 108 -27.16 -0.87 19.37
C LYS A 108 -25.66 -0.68 19.32
N ARG A 109 -25.19 0.57 19.15
CA ARG A 109 -23.77 0.91 19.10
C ARG A 109 -23.10 0.19 20.27
N LYS A 110 -22.35 -0.86 19.97
CA LYS A 110 -21.48 -1.49 20.97
C LYS A 110 -20.56 -0.37 21.47
N ARG A 111 -20.28 -0.39 22.78
CA ARG A 111 -19.30 0.48 23.46
C ARG A 111 -18.14 0.81 22.51
N PRO A 112 -17.58 2.04 22.57
CA PRO A 112 -16.38 2.38 21.80
C PRO A 112 -15.45 1.18 21.79
N LEU A 113 -15.12 0.68 20.60
CA LEU A 113 -14.20 -0.43 20.44
C LEU A 113 -12.87 0.09 20.97
N VAL A 114 -12.62 -0.07 22.27
CA VAL A 114 -11.31 0.10 22.84
C VAL A 114 -10.48 -0.93 22.09
N PRO A 115 -9.52 -0.50 21.24
CA PRO A 115 -8.61 -1.44 20.61
C PRO A 115 -8.01 -2.29 21.72
N PRO A 116 -7.80 -3.60 21.50
CA PRO A 116 -7.09 -4.40 22.49
C PRO A 116 -5.80 -3.68 22.88
N PRO A 117 -5.42 -3.69 24.17
CA PRO A 117 -4.21 -3.01 24.61
C PRO A 117 -3.06 -3.45 23.71
N ALA A 118 -2.30 -2.47 23.21
CA ALA A 118 -1.13 -2.75 22.39
C ALA A 118 -0.25 -3.76 23.15
N PRO A 119 0.39 -4.72 22.43
CA PRO A 119 1.31 -5.63 23.08
C PRO A 119 2.35 -4.82 23.86
N PRO A 120 2.74 -5.28 25.07
CA PRO A 120 3.75 -4.60 25.85
C PRO A 120 5.04 -4.53 25.04
N VAL A 121 5.54 -3.31 24.84
CA VAL A 121 6.80 -3.07 24.15
C VAL A 121 7.91 -3.23 25.17
N ASP A 122 8.89 -4.06 24.83
CA ASP A 122 10.05 -4.30 25.71
C ASP A 122 10.85 -3.00 25.84
N ALA A 123 11.28 -2.69 27.06
CA ALA A 123 12.07 -1.49 27.33
C ALA A 123 13.44 -1.54 26.66
N ASP A 124 13.94 -2.75 26.39
CA ASP A 124 15.18 -2.98 25.63
C ASP A 124 14.97 -2.79 24.12
N GLU A 125 13.74 -2.91 23.62
CA GLU A 125 13.41 -2.88 22.19
C GLU A 125 13.04 -1.48 21.68
N ASP A 126 12.33 -0.69 22.50
CA ASP A 126 12.06 0.74 22.26
C ASP A 126 11.93 1.50 23.60
N PRO A 127 13.04 2.05 24.13
CA PRO A 127 13.05 2.69 25.45
C PRO A 127 12.24 3.99 25.48
N GLU A 128 12.14 4.72 24.36
CA GLU A 128 11.37 5.96 24.28
C GLU A 128 9.87 5.67 24.39
N LEU A 129 9.40 4.68 23.62
CA LEU A 129 7.99 4.29 23.63
C LEU A 129 7.59 3.64 24.96
N ALA A 130 8.49 2.87 25.57
CA ALA A 130 8.29 2.33 26.91
C ALA A 130 8.14 3.44 27.96
N ALA A 131 8.98 4.48 27.93
CA ALA A 131 8.88 5.63 28.83
C ALA A 131 7.56 6.41 28.62
N TYR A 132 7.15 6.61 27.36
CA TYR A 132 5.88 7.27 27.04
C TYR A 132 4.66 6.46 27.52
N ASN A 133 4.65 5.14 27.31
CA ASN A 133 3.58 4.27 27.81
C ASN A 133 3.51 4.27 29.34
N ALA A 134 4.66 4.31 30.03
CA ALA A 134 4.72 4.45 31.48
C ALA A 134 4.12 5.78 31.94
N TYR A 135 4.45 6.89 31.27
CA TYR A 135 3.89 8.20 31.54
C TYR A 135 2.36 8.24 31.36
N LEU A 136 1.84 7.68 30.26
CA LEU A 136 0.39 7.57 30.05
C LEU A 136 -0.29 6.70 31.13
N ALA A 137 0.38 5.63 31.57
CA ALA A 137 -0.12 4.78 32.64
C ALA A 137 -0.16 5.52 33.99
N GLU A 138 0.82 6.37 34.27
CA GLU A 138 0.83 7.24 35.46
C GLU A 138 -0.32 8.26 35.41
N LEU A 139 -0.51 8.92 34.27
CA LEU A 139 -1.60 9.89 34.09
C LEU A 139 -2.98 9.24 34.25
N ASN A 140 -3.19 8.05 33.68
CA ASN A 140 -4.43 7.29 33.84
C ASN A 140 -4.68 6.89 35.30
N LYS A 141 -3.64 6.52 36.05
CA LYS A 141 -3.75 6.23 37.50
C LYS A 141 -4.17 7.46 38.29
N ALA A 142 -3.62 8.63 37.97
CA ALA A 142 -3.96 9.88 38.65
C ALA A 142 -5.43 10.29 38.40
N ASP A 143 -5.90 10.16 37.16
CA ASP A 143 -7.28 10.45 36.77
C ASP A 143 -8.29 9.55 37.52
N GLN A 144 -8.03 8.23 37.57
CA GLN A 144 -8.87 7.27 38.30
C GLN A 144 -8.89 7.50 39.82
N GLN A 145 -7.85 8.10 40.39
CA GLN A 145 -7.83 8.44 41.82
C GLN A 145 -8.67 9.68 42.11
N HIS A 146 -8.76 10.62 41.17
CA HIS A 146 -9.57 11.82 41.29
C HIS A 146 -11.06 11.49 41.23
N ASP A 147 -11.50 10.62 40.31
CA ASP A 147 -12.90 10.19 40.18
C ASP A 147 -13.44 9.37 41.37
N ARG A 148 -12.56 8.81 42.20
CA ARG A 148 -12.94 8.00 43.38
C ARG A 148 -13.13 8.83 44.66
N ARG A 149 -12.88 10.14 44.63
CA ARG A 149 -13.05 11.04 45.77
C ARG A 149 -14.33 11.85 45.63
#